data_AF-A0A7X2D681-F1
#
_entry.id   AF-A0A7X2D681-F1
#
_cell.length_a   1.000
_cell.length_b   1.000
_cell.length_c   1.000
_cell.angle_alpha   90.00
_cell.angle_beta   90.00
_cell.angle_gamma   90.00
#
_symmetry.space_group_name_H-M   'P 1'
#
loop_
_entity.id
_entity.type
_entity.pdbx_description
1 polymer ?
#
loop_
_entity_poly.entity_id
_entity_poly.type
_entity_poly.pdbx_seq_one_letter_code
_entity_poly.pdbx_strand_id
1 'polypeptide(L)'
;RLPFLCDKYKLKKISEAEKVLDELISFYNEKHCHEETHETPNDRYKKGIREGKSRLRALSEEIDLDYVFSLHYQRKVKKDATISFGGERWKVGKFPKDKVTVCFIPGKKIMIFKDKQKLREYHL
;
A
#
# COMPACT_ATOMS: atom_id res chain seq x y z
N ARG A 1 -21.15 -9.19 -8.43
CA ARG A 1 -19.82 -9.75 -8.05
C ARG A 1 -18.84 -9.46 -9.18
N LEU A 2 -17.62 -9.02 -8.88
CA LEU A 2 -16.64 -8.61 -9.89
C LEU A 2 -16.34 -9.70 -10.96
N PRO A 3 -16.06 -10.99 -10.60
CA PRO A 3 -15.72 -11.99 -11.61
C PRO A 3 -16.79 -12.20 -12.69
N PHE A 4 -18.07 -12.19 -12.30
CA PHE A 4 -19.19 -12.30 -13.24
C PHE A 4 -19.27 -11.10 -14.20
N LEU A 5 -19.00 -9.89 -13.70
CA LEU A 5 -19.02 -8.68 -14.54
C LEU A 5 -17.84 -8.64 -15.49
N CYS A 6 -16.67 -9.10 -15.06
CA CYS A 6 -15.52 -9.26 -15.94
C CYS A 6 -15.82 -10.21 -17.11
N ASP A 7 -16.46 -11.35 -16.83
CA ASP A 7 -16.86 -12.32 -17.85
C ASP A 7 -17.94 -11.73 -18.79
N LYS A 8 -18.99 -11.11 -18.21
CA LYS A 8 -20.07 -10.45 -18.96
C LYS A 8 -19.54 -9.39 -19.94
N TYR A 9 -18.58 -8.57 -19.51
CA TYR A 9 -17.95 -7.54 -20.33
C TYR A 9 -16.76 -8.07 -21.16
N LYS A 10 -16.44 -9.36 -21.06
CA LYS A 10 -15.33 -10.02 -21.78
C LYS A 10 -13.99 -9.29 -21.58
N LEU A 11 -13.74 -8.82 -20.36
CA LEU A 11 -12.54 -8.07 -20.03
C LEU A 11 -11.30 -8.96 -20.15
N LYS A 12 -10.24 -8.42 -20.74
CA LYS A 12 -8.98 -9.16 -20.94
C LYS A 12 -7.81 -8.53 -20.20
N LYS A 13 -7.94 -7.27 -19.78
CA LYS A 13 -6.88 -6.52 -19.09
C LYS A 13 -7.29 -6.20 -17.66
N ILE A 14 -6.32 -6.23 -16.75
CA ILE A 14 -6.52 -5.86 -15.34
C ILE A 14 -7.00 -4.41 -15.23
N SER A 15 -6.43 -3.50 -16.03
CA SER A 15 -6.81 -2.07 -16.02
C SER A 15 -8.27 -1.81 -16.43
N GLU A 16 -8.89 -2.71 -17.19
CA GLU A 16 -10.32 -2.63 -17.52
C GLU A 16 -11.17 -3.14 -16.35
N ALA A 17 -10.72 -4.21 -15.68
CA ALA A 17 -11.38 -4.75 -14.50
C ALA A 17 -11.33 -3.80 -13.29
N GLU A 18 -10.24 -3.04 -13.15
CA GLU A 18 -10.10 -1.99 -12.11
C GLU A 18 -11.20 -0.94 -12.23
N LYS A 19 -11.53 -0.47 -13.44
CA LYS A 19 -12.62 0.50 -13.65
C LYS A 19 -13.98 -0.05 -13.20
N VAL A 20 -14.27 -1.31 -13.54
CA VAL A 20 -15.52 -1.96 -13.11
C VAL A 20 -15.55 -2.16 -11.59
N LEU A 21 -14.40 -2.45 -10.98
CA LEU A 21 -14.29 -2.55 -9.53
C LEU A 21 -14.56 -1.19 -8.86
N ASP A 22 -14.01 -0.10 -9.40
CA ASP A 22 -14.23 1.25 -8.87
C ASP A 22 -15.72 1.63 -8.91
N GLU A 23 -16.41 1.33 -10.02
CA GLU A 23 -17.86 1.54 -10.15
C GLU A 23 -18.64 0.71 -9.13
N LEU A 24 -18.27 -0.55 -8.91
CA LEU A 24 -18.92 -1.40 -7.91
C LEU A 24 -18.72 -0.89 -6.49
N ILE A 25 -17.51 -0.44 -6.16
CA ILE A 25 -17.19 0.13 -4.85
C ILE A 25 -18.00 1.40 -4.63
N SER A 26 -18.04 2.29 -5.62
CA SER A 26 -18.83 3.53 -5.55
C SER A 26 -20.32 3.21 -5.38
N PHE A 27 -20.88 2.32 -6.20
CA PHE A 27 -22.27 1.91 -6.08
C PHE A 27 -22.59 1.33 -4.70
N TYR A 28 -21.76 0.42 -4.20
CA TYR A 28 -21.98 -0.21 -2.90
C TYR A 28 -21.91 0.82 -1.76
N ASN A 29 -20.94 1.73 -1.79
CA ASN A 29 -20.76 2.69 -0.71
C ASN A 29 -21.78 3.84 -0.75
N GLU A 30 -22.24 4.25 -1.93
CA GLU A 30 -23.06 5.47 -2.10
C GLU A 30 -24.53 5.23 -2.46
N LYS A 31 -24.86 4.09 -3.10
CA LYS A 31 -26.20 3.85 -3.66
C LYS A 31 -26.87 2.61 -3.08
N HIS A 32 -26.10 1.64 -2.59
CA HIS A 32 -26.65 0.43 -2.01
C HIS A 32 -27.16 0.69 -0.58
N CYS A 33 -28.47 0.77 -0.45
CA CYS A 33 -29.14 0.87 0.85
C CYS A 33 -29.31 -0.55 1.41
N HIS A 34 -28.79 -0.77 2.63
CA HIS A 34 -28.96 -2.05 3.31
C HIS A 34 -30.38 -2.18 3.88
N GLU A 35 -31.02 -3.34 3.68
CA GLU A 35 -32.40 -3.56 4.13
C GLU A 35 -32.57 -3.47 5.65
N GLU A 36 -31.60 -3.94 6.43
CA GLU A 36 -31.68 -3.94 7.90
C GLU A 36 -31.52 -2.55 8.52
N THR A 37 -30.73 -1.69 7.88
CA THR A 37 -30.30 -0.41 8.48
C THR A 37 -30.90 0.79 7.76
N HIS A 38 -31.48 0.57 6.58
CA HIS A 38 -32.03 1.60 5.69
C HIS A 38 -31.05 2.76 5.43
N GLU A 39 -29.75 2.47 5.46
CA GLU A 39 -28.65 3.43 5.30
C GLU A 39 -27.64 2.85 4.30
N THR A 40 -26.92 3.73 3.60
CA THR A 40 -25.74 3.35 2.82
C THR A 40 -24.50 3.26 3.74
N PRO A 41 -23.46 2.49 3.36
CA PRO A 41 -22.21 2.46 4.11
C PRO A 41 -21.60 3.85 4.36
N ASN A 42 -21.61 4.72 3.35
CA ASN A 42 -21.06 6.07 3.49
C ASN A 42 -21.88 6.95 4.45
N ASP A 43 -23.22 6.89 4.38
CA ASP A 43 -24.06 7.69 5.27
C ASP A 43 -23.89 7.25 6.71
N ARG A 44 -23.86 5.93 6.94
CA ARG A 44 -23.59 5.35 8.27
C ARG A 44 -22.21 5.74 8.79
N TYR A 45 -21.18 5.69 7.94
CA TYR A 45 -19.84 6.10 8.31
C TYR A 45 -19.77 7.58 8.71
N LYS A 46 -20.33 8.48 7.88
CA LYS A 46 -20.41 9.92 8.16
C LYS A 46 -21.19 10.21 9.44
N LYS A 47 -22.31 9.51 9.67
CA LYS A 47 -23.08 9.58 10.92
C LYS A 47 -22.25 9.15 12.12
N GLY A 48 -21.54 8.03 12.03
CA GLY A 48 -20.65 7.55 13.08
C GLY A 48 -19.54 8.54 13.44
N ILE A 49 -18.97 9.24 12.46
CA ILE A 49 -18.01 10.33 12.70
C ILE A 49 -18.68 11.48 13.45
N ARG A 50 -19.83 11.98 12.97
CA ARG A 50 -20.57 13.09 13.58
C ARG A 50 -20.99 12.80 15.03
N GLU A 51 -21.35 11.55 15.31
CA GLU A 51 -21.78 11.08 16.63
C GLU A 51 -20.60 10.70 17.55
N GLY A 52 -19.34 10.88 17.13
CA GLY A 52 -18.18 10.53 17.94
C GLY A 52 -18.02 9.02 18.19
N LYS A 53 -18.64 8.17 17.36
CA LYS A 53 -18.59 6.70 17.47
C LYS A 53 -17.39 6.08 16.75
N SER A 54 -16.55 6.89 16.10
CA SER A 54 -15.31 6.42 15.49
C SER A 54 -14.30 6.04 16.57
N ARG A 55 -13.72 4.83 16.44
CA ARG A 55 -12.59 4.38 17.27
C ARG A 55 -11.23 4.58 16.57
N LEU A 56 -11.24 5.18 15.39
CA LEU A 56 -10.03 5.47 14.63
C LEU A 56 -9.32 6.66 15.26
N ARG A 57 -7.99 6.57 15.35
CA ARG A 57 -7.12 7.66 15.81
C ARG A 57 -6.33 8.19 14.63
N ALA A 58 -6.01 9.49 14.66
CA ALA A 58 -5.10 10.06 13.69
C ALA A 58 -3.77 9.31 13.73
N LEU A 59 -3.21 9.05 12.56
CA LEU A 59 -1.88 8.48 12.44
C LEU A 59 -0.85 9.52 12.87
N SER A 60 0.17 9.12 13.64
CA SER A 60 1.29 10.01 13.96
C SER A 60 2.02 10.42 12.67
N GLU A 61 2.38 11.71 12.55
CA GLU A 61 3.17 12.23 11.43
C GLU A 61 4.57 11.62 11.34
N GLU A 62 5.05 11.02 12.43
CA GLU A 62 6.34 10.33 12.48
C GLU A 62 6.33 8.98 11.75
N ILE A 63 5.14 8.44 11.42
CA ILE A 63 5.01 7.14 10.76
C ILE A 63 5.24 7.31 9.25
N ASP A 64 6.35 6.75 8.77
CA ASP A 64 6.65 6.64 7.34
C ASP A 64 5.73 5.57 6.70
N LEU A 65 4.70 6.03 5.98
CA LEU A 65 3.76 5.16 5.27
C LEU A 65 4.42 4.35 4.16
N ASP A 66 5.47 4.88 3.52
CA ASP A 66 6.21 4.15 2.50
C ASP A 66 6.95 2.97 3.13
N TYR A 67 7.47 3.14 4.35
CA TYR A 67 7.99 2.02 5.12
C TYR A 67 6.90 0.98 5.39
N VAL A 68 5.72 1.38 5.86
CA VAL A 68 4.62 0.45 6.21
C VAL A 68 4.12 -0.34 5.00
N PHE A 69 3.94 0.31 3.85
CA PHE A 69 3.31 -0.30 2.67
C PHE A 69 4.29 -0.88 1.64
N SER A 70 5.59 -0.87 1.93
CA SER A 70 6.60 -1.46 1.07
C SER A 70 6.80 -2.95 1.31
N LEU A 71 7.34 -3.65 0.31
CA LEU A 71 7.77 -5.04 0.43
C LEU A 71 9.15 -5.08 1.10
N HIS A 72 9.27 -5.83 2.21
CA HIS A 72 10.47 -5.85 3.03
C HIS A 72 11.35 -7.07 2.72
N TYR A 73 12.61 -6.81 2.39
CA TYR A 73 13.60 -7.85 2.11
C TYR A 73 14.89 -7.60 2.89
N GLN A 74 15.32 -8.57 3.67
CA GLN A 74 16.64 -8.48 4.31
C GLN A 74 17.76 -8.73 3.31
N ARG A 75 18.79 -7.89 3.33
CA ARG A 75 20.00 -8.04 2.52
C ARG A 75 21.24 -7.79 3.36
N LYS A 76 22.30 -8.57 3.10
CA LYS A 76 23.61 -8.38 3.70
C LYS A 76 24.39 -7.35 2.89
N VAL A 77 24.94 -6.35 3.57
CA VAL A 77 25.78 -5.32 2.97
C VAL A 77 27.14 -5.93 2.63
N LYS A 78 27.59 -5.72 1.39
CA LYS A 78 28.90 -6.17 0.90
C LYS A 78 30.03 -5.31 1.49
N LYS A 79 31.28 -5.74 1.29
CA LYS A 79 32.47 -5.02 1.81
C LYS A 79 32.60 -3.60 1.27
N ASP A 80 32.09 -3.34 0.07
CA ASP A 80 32.08 -2.03 -0.60
C ASP A 80 30.87 -1.15 -0.21
N ALA A 81 30.17 -1.49 0.88
CA ALA A 81 28.98 -0.81 1.36
C ALA A 81 27.82 -0.76 0.34
N THR A 82 27.66 -1.82 -0.47
CA THR A 82 26.53 -2.00 -1.40
C THR A 82 25.68 -3.23 -1.06
N ILE A 83 24.47 -3.31 -1.63
CA ILE A 83 23.62 -4.50 -1.60
C ILE A 83 23.23 -4.90 -3.03
N SER A 84 22.89 -6.17 -3.23
CA SER A 84 22.28 -6.64 -4.48
C SER A 84 20.78 -6.84 -4.31
N PHE A 85 19.98 -6.19 -5.15
CA PHE A 85 18.52 -6.29 -5.14
C PHE A 85 17.96 -6.01 -6.54
N GLY A 86 17.02 -6.85 -7.00
CA GLY A 86 16.41 -6.70 -8.33
C GLY A 86 17.37 -6.87 -9.51
N GLY A 87 18.46 -7.61 -9.33
CA GLY A 87 19.52 -7.74 -10.36
C GLY A 87 20.56 -6.61 -10.36
N GLU A 88 20.31 -5.53 -9.62
CA GLU A 88 21.20 -4.36 -9.57
C GLU A 88 21.96 -4.22 -8.24
N ARG A 89 22.92 -3.27 -8.20
CA ARG A 89 23.70 -2.93 -7.01
C ARG A 89 23.34 -1.54 -6.50
N TRP A 90 22.91 -1.47 -5.24
CA TRP A 90 22.48 -0.25 -4.59
C TRP A 90 23.49 0.14 -3.50
N LYS A 91 23.87 1.41 -3.44
CA LYS A 91 24.77 1.91 -2.39
C LYS A 91 24.01 2.01 -1.07
N VAL A 92 24.60 1.50 0.00
CA VAL A 92 24.13 1.71 1.38
C VAL A 92 24.97 2.81 2.03
N GLY A 93 26.28 2.80 1.77
CA GLY A 93 27.25 3.80 2.24
C GLY A 93 27.82 3.54 3.63
N LYS A 94 27.19 2.71 4.46
CA LYS A 94 27.65 2.33 5.82
C LYS A 94 27.32 0.86 6.13
N PHE A 95 27.79 0.39 7.29
CA PHE A 95 27.48 -0.94 7.86
C PHE A 95 27.92 -2.13 7.00
N PRO A 96 29.19 -2.18 6.51
CA PRO A 96 29.66 -3.32 5.74
C PRO A 96 29.53 -4.62 6.55
N LYS A 97 29.09 -5.69 5.89
CA LYS A 97 28.82 -7.03 6.46
C LYS A 97 27.57 -7.15 7.33
N ASP A 98 26.90 -6.06 7.69
CA ASP A 98 25.65 -6.12 8.46
C ASP A 98 24.43 -6.43 7.58
N LYS A 99 23.30 -6.71 8.22
CA LYS A 99 21.99 -6.84 7.55
C LYS A 99 21.25 -5.51 7.59
N VAL A 100 20.66 -5.15 6.44
CA VAL A 100 19.74 -4.02 6.26
C VAL A 100 18.42 -4.53 5.67
N THR A 101 17.36 -3.75 5.82
CA THR A 101 16.05 -4.02 5.23
C THR A 101 15.86 -3.16 3.99
N VAL A 102 15.67 -3.80 2.84
CA VAL A 102 15.24 -3.15 1.61
C VAL A 102 13.73 -3.07 1.64
N CYS A 103 13.21 -1.85 1.55
CA CYS A 103 11.80 -1.52 1.47
C CYS A 103 11.50 -1.14 0.02
N PHE A 104 10.80 -2.01 -0.71
CA PHE A 104 10.56 -1.87 -2.14
C PHE A 104 9.10 -1.53 -2.43
N ILE A 105 8.87 -0.44 -3.17
CA ILE A 105 7.58 -0.08 -3.73
C ILE A 105 7.66 -0.25 -5.25
N PRO A 106 7.02 -1.30 -5.81
CA PRO A 106 7.11 -1.61 -7.23
C PRO A 106 6.79 -0.42 -8.13
N GLY A 107 7.67 -0.15 -9.10
CA GLY A 107 7.52 0.93 -10.08
C GLY A 107 7.60 2.35 -9.50
N LYS A 108 8.01 2.52 -8.24
CA LYS A 108 8.13 3.84 -7.60
C LYS A 108 9.50 4.08 -7.00
N LYS A 109 9.91 3.27 -6.01
CA LYS A 109 11.17 3.49 -5.28
C LYS A 109 11.66 2.30 -4.47
N ILE A 110 12.94 2.36 -4.13
CA ILE A 110 13.63 1.49 -3.18
C ILE A 110 14.16 2.35 -2.04
N MET A 111 13.89 1.94 -0.80
CA MET A 111 14.47 2.53 0.40
C MET A 111 15.27 1.48 1.17
N ILE A 112 16.33 1.89 1.85
CA ILE A 112 17.19 1.01 2.62
C ILE A 112 17.16 1.47 4.07
N PHE A 113 16.79 0.57 4.97
CA PHE A 113 16.64 0.83 6.40
C PHE A 113 17.59 -0.03 7.23
N LYS A 114 18.02 0.52 8.35
CA LYS A 114 18.70 -0.21 9.42
C LYS A 114 18.02 0.17 10.74
N ASP A 115 17.50 -0.82 11.45
CA ASP A 115 16.87 -0.64 12.77
C ASP A 115 15.81 0.49 12.78
N LYS A 116 14.94 0.50 11.75
CA LYS A 116 13.89 1.51 11.47
C LYS A 116 14.38 2.90 11.06
N GLN A 117 15.69 3.13 10.99
CA GLN A 117 16.27 4.35 10.42
C GLN A 117 16.45 4.23 8.92
N LYS A 118 15.90 5.17 8.14
CA LYS A 118 16.12 5.26 6.69
C LYS A 118 17.56 5.71 6.42
N LEU A 119 18.31 4.91 5.67
CA LEU A 119 19.69 5.19 5.27
C LEU A 119 19.75 5.86 3.89
N ARG A 120 18.99 5.33 2.93
CA ARG A 120 18.97 5.77 1.53
C ARG A 120 17.61 5.55 0.90
N GLU A 121 17.34 6.32 -0.14
CA GLU A 121 16.15 6.23 -0.98
C GLU A 121 16.57 6.44 -2.44
N TYR A 122 15.98 5.64 -3.34
CA TYR A 122 16.23 5.63 -4.77
C TYR A 122 14.90 5.55 -5.51
N HIS A 123 14.65 6.44 -6.47
CA HIS A 123 13.48 6.39 -7.34
C HIS A 123 13.78 5.50 -8.55
N LEU A 124 12.78 4.74 -8.99
CA LEU A 124 12.86 3.80 -10.12
C LEU A 124 12.23 4.37 -11.38
#